data_AF-A0A7S2Q8X5-F1
#
_entry.id   AF-A0A7S2Q8X5-F1
#
_cell.length_a   1.000
_cell.length_b   1.000
_cell.length_c   1.000
_cell.angle_alpha   90.00
_cell.angle_beta   90.00
_cell.angle_gamma   90.00
#
_symmetry.space_group_name_H-M   'P 1'
#
loop_
_entity.id
_entity.type
_entity.pdbx_description
1 polymer ?
#
loop_
_entity_poly.entity_id
_entity_poly.type
_entity_poly.pdbx_seq_one_letter_code
_entity_poly.pdbx_strand_id
1 'polypeptide(L)'
;MRSVPSIMDGFKPTQRKVLYCCFKRNLRNDVKVAQLVGYIGEHSAYHHGEMSLSGTIISMAQDFVGSNNINLLVPSGQFGTRIQGGSDHASAR
;
A
#
# COMPACT_ATOMS: atom_id res chain seq x y z
N MET A 1 -14.96 -10.46 -5.96
CA MET A 1 -15.22 -9.11 -5.39
C MET A 1 -13.94 -8.47 -4.86
N ARG A 2 -13.00 -8.04 -5.73
CA ARG A 2 -11.73 -7.39 -5.31
C ARG A 2 -11.62 -5.92 -5.71
N SER A 3 -12.40 -5.52 -6.71
CA SER A 3 -12.23 -4.23 -7.41
C SER A 3 -13.12 -3.12 -6.85
N VAL A 4 -14.19 -3.46 -6.14
CA VAL A 4 -15.15 -2.51 -5.55
C VAL A 4 -14.84 -2.36 -4.06
N PRO A 5 -14.69 -1.13 -3.54
CA PRO A 5 -14.49 -0.89 -2.11
C PRO A 5 -15.76 -1.11 -1.29
N SER A 6 -15.60 -1.32 0.01
CA SER A 6 -16.73 -1.32 0.96
C SER A 6 -17.15 0.11 1.28
N ILE A 7 -18.45 0.33 1.48
CA ILE A 7 -18.99 1.64 1.90
C ILE A 7 -18.53 2.05 3.31
N MET A 8 -18.24 1.08 4.18
CA MET A 8 -17.94 1.35 5.58
C MET A 8 -16.56 1.97 5.80
N ASP A 9 -15.58 1.56 5.00
CA ASP A 9 -14.17 1.95 5.16
C ASP A 9 -13.52 2.47 3.89
N GLY A 10 -14.20 2.43 2.74
CA GLY A 10 -13.65 2.83 1.46
C GLY A 10 -12.57 1.88 0.90
N PHE A 11 -12.33 0.72 1.52
CA PHE A 11 -11.25 -0.19 1.14
C PHE A 11 -11.68 -1.40 0.33
N LYS A 12 -10.87 -1.69 -0.69
CA LYS A 12 -10.82 -3.00 -1.33
C LYS A 12 -10.20 -4.03 -0.38
N PRO A 13 -10.48 -5.33 -0.54
CA PRO A 13 -9.93 -6.37 0.34
C PRO A 13 -8.41 -6.33 0.50
N THR A 14 -7.66 -6.06 -0.58
CA THR A 14 -6.18 -5.97 -0.52
C THR A 14 -5.70 -4.81 0.37
N GLN A 15 -6.32 -3.64 0.26
CA GLN A 15 -5.97 -2.47 1.09
C GLN A 15 -6.24 -2.75 2.58
N ARG A 16 -7.35 -3.44 2.88
CA ARG A 16 -7.68 -3.85 4.25
C ARG A 16 -6.67 -4.84 4.82
N LYS A 17 -6.16 -5.78 4.00
CA LYS A 17 -5.09 -6.71 4.40
C LYS A 17 -3.78 -5.99 4.70
N VAL A 18 -3.43 -4.96 3.90
CA VAL A 18 -2.27 -4.10 4.17
C VAL A 18 -2.39 -3.44 5.55
N LEU A 19 -3.48 -2.72 5.81
CA LEU A 19 -3.67 -2.03 7.09
C LEU A 19 -3.74 -3.00 8.28
N TYR A 20 -4.46 -4.12 8.13
CA TYR A 20 -4.51 -5.16 9.15
C TYR A 20 -3.11 -5.64 9.56
N CYS A 21 -2.23 -5.92 8.60
CA CYS A 21 -0.87 -6.34 8.88
C CYS A 21 -0.02 -5.22 9.48
N CYS A 22 -0.18 -3.96 9.04
CA CYS A 22 0.49 -2.81 9.66
C CYS A 22 0.08 -2.66 11.14
N PHE A 23 -1.21 -2.81 11.45
CA PHE A 23 -1.70 -2.78 12.84
C PHE A 23 -1.21 -3.99 13.64
N LYS A 24 -1.28 -5.20 13.07
CA LYS A 24 -0.81 -6.45 13.71
C LYS A 24 0.68 -6.38 14.09
N ARG A 25 1.51 -5.80 13.22
CA ARG A 25 2.95 -5.60 13.47
C ARG A 25 3.24 -4.40 14.38
N ASN A 26 2.24 -3.56 14.67
CA ASN A 26 2.41 -2.25 15.29
C ASN A 26 3.49 -1.44 14.56
N LEU A 27 3.31 -1.27 13.25
CA LEU A 27 4.28 -0.63 12.37
C LEU A 27 4.42 0.85 12.70
N ARG A 28 5.49 1.19 13.42
CA ARG A 28 5.85 2.57 13.82
C ARG A 28 7.13 3.08 13.18
N ASN A 29 7.98 2.15 12.75
CA ASN A 29 9.26 2.44 12.12
C ASN A 29 9.18 2.11 10.64
N ASP A 30 10.01 2.77 9.85
CA ASP A 30 10.09 2.53 8.42
C ASP A 30 10.47 1.08 8.10
N VAL A 31 9.83 0.55 7.07
CA VAL A 31 10.08 -0.78 6.53
C VAL A 31 10.08 -0.70 5.01
N LYS A 32 10.95 -1.47 4.36
CA LYS A 32 10.96 -1.56 2.90
C LYS A 32 9.65 -2.15 2.40
N VAL A 33 9.12 -1.63 1.29
CA VAL A 33 7.86 -2.11 0.70
C VAL A 33 7.94 -3.60 0.40
N ALA A 34 9.05 -4.09 -0.16
CA ALA A 34 9.25 -5.52 -0.43
C ALA A 34 9.18 -6.40 0.84
N GLN A 35 9.70 -5.92 1.97
CA GLN A 35 9.60 -6.65 3.24
C GLN A 35 8.17 -6.64 3.79
N LEU A 36 7.46 -5.52 3.65
CA LEU A 36 6.07 -5.42 4.06
C LEU A 36 5.16 -6.33 3.21
N VAL A 37 5.42 -6.43 1.91
CA VAL A 37 4.74 -7.34 0.98
C VAL A 37 4.87 -8.80 1.45
N GLY A 38 6.09 -9.25 1.76
CA GLY A 38 6.31 -10.61 2.28
C GLY A 38 5.55 -10.87 3.58
N TYR A 39 5.61 -9.92 4.52
CA TYR A 39 4.88 -10.00 5.80
C TYR A 39 3.36 -10.09 5.62
N ILE A 40 2.78 -9.32 4.70
CA ILE A 40 1.35 -9.37 4.41
C ILE A 40 0.97 -10.69 3.72
N GLY A 41 1.81 -11.18 2.79
CA GLY A 41 1.63 -12.46 2.13
C GLY A 41 1.44 -13.60 3.13
N GLU A 42 2.34 -13.68 4.10
CA GLU A 42 2.35 -14.70 5.15
C GLU A 42 1.17 -14.58 6.12
N HIS A 43 0.81 -13.37 6.54
CA HIS A 43 -0.11 -13.17 7.67
C HIS A 43 -1.56 -12.81 7.32
N SER A 44 -1.86 -12.56 6.04
CA SER A 44 -3.20 -12.18 5.60
C SER A 44 -3.83 -13.17 4.61
N ALA A 45 -3.18 -14.32 4.37
CA ALA A 45 -3.56 -15.30 3.36
C ALA A 45 -3.81 -14.62 1.99
N TYR A 46 -2.81 -13.86 1.52
CA TYR A 46 -2.90 -13.19 0.23
C TYR A 46 -2.46 -14.15 -0.88
N HIS A 47 -3.41 -14.61 -1.69
CA HIS A 47 -3.20 -15.66 -2.70
C HIS A 47 -2.96 -15.12 -4.11
N HIS A 48 -2.40 -13.91 -4.23
CA HIS A 48 -2.12 -13.28 -5.51
C HIS A 48 -0.66 -12.79 -5.58
N GLY A 49 -0.22 -12.39 -6.77
CA GLY A 49 1.16 -11.95 -6.99
C GLY A 49 1.55 -10.74 -6.14
N GLU A 50 2.76 -10.81 -5.59
CA GLU A 50 3.39 -9.77 -4.76
C GLU A 50 3.47 -8.40 -5.46
N MET A 51 3.66 -8.38 -6.78
CA MET A 51 3.72 -7.14 -7.58
C MET A 51 2.43 -6.33 -7.51
N SER A 52 1.27 -6.99 -7.44
CA SER A 52 -0.01 -6.28 -7.27
C SER A 52 -0.15 -5.71 -5.87
N LEU A 53 0.45 -6.37 -4.87
CA LEU A 53 0.43 -5.93 -3.49
C LEU A 53 1.38 -4.76 -3.26
N SER A 54 2.58 -4.80 -3.84
CA SER A 54 3.53 -3.67 -3.80
C SER A 54 2.92 -2.42 -4.43
N GLY A 55 2.28 -2.55 -5.59
CA GLY A 55 1.56 -1.42 -6.22
C GLY A 55 0.43 -0.87 -5.34
N THR A 56 -0.27 -1.74 -4.61
CA THR A 56 -1.31 -1.31 -3.66
C THR A 56 -0.72 -0.50 -2.50
N ILE A 57 0.39 -0.95 -1.91
CA ILE A 57 1.07 -0.24 -0.82
C ILE A 57 1.58 1.12 -1.28
N ILE A 58 2.22 1.17 -2.46
CA ILE A 58 2.72 2.42 -3.04
C ILE A 58 1.57 3.41 -3.25
N SER A 59 0.47 2.98 -3.87
CA SER A 59 -0.70 3.83 -4.10
C SER A 59 -1.36 4.32 -2.80
N MET A 60 -1.33 3.53 -1.73
CA MET A 60 -1.85 3.93 -0.42
C MET A 60 -0.96 4.94 0.32
N ALA A 61 0.33 5.02 -0.02
CA ALA A 61 1.29 5.92 0.61
C ALA A 61 1.46 7.25 -0.14
N GLN A 62 1.15 7.30 -1.44
CA GLN A 62 1.28 8.50 -2.28
C GLN A 62 0.58 9.73 -1.68
N ASP A 63 1.27 10.88 -1.73
CA ASP A 63 0.86 12.15 -1.12
C ASP A 63 0.91 13.35 -2.09
N PHE A 64 1.21 13.14 -3.38
CA PHE A 64 1.23 14.21 -4.36
C PHE A 64 -0.20 14.77 -4.64
N VAL A 65 -0.28 16.02 -5.09
CA VAL A 65 -1.56 16.69 -5.39
C VAL A 65 -2.38 15.90 -6.42
N GLY A 66 -3.57 15.44 -6.02
CA GLY A 66 -4.45 14.59 -6.82
C GLY A 66 -4.41 13.10 -6.46
N SER A 67 -3.59 12.69 -5.49
CA SER A 67 -3.58 11.33 -4.93
C SER A 67 -4.51 11.21 -3.71
N ASN A 68 -4.01 10.80 -2.54
CA ASN A 68 -4.79 10.62 -1.32
C ASN A 68 -4.89 11.95 -0.57
N ASN A 69 -6.11 12.38 -0.21
CA ASN A 69 -6.30 13.53 0.69
C ASN A 69 -5.68 13.30 2.07
N ILE A 70 -5.73 12.05 2.54
CA ILE A 70 -5.06 11.57 3.75
C ILE A 70 -4.46 10.20 3.41
N ASN A 71 -3.13 10.15 3.26
CA ASN A 71 -2.39 8.92 3.11
C ASN A 71 -2.23 8.24 4.48
N LEU A 72 -2.62 6.97 4.59
CA LEU A 72 -2.54 6.21 5.84
C LEU A 72 -1.15 5.57 6.06
N LEU A 73 -0.32 5.58 5.02
CA LEU A 73 1.06 5.17 5.05
C LEU A 73 1.92 6.36 4.64
N VAL A 74 3.07 6.54 5.29
CA VAL A 74 4.00 7.62 4.96
C VAL A 74 4.87 7.20 3.76
N PRO A 75 4.98 8.04 2.71
CA PRO A 75 5.83 7.76 1.56
C PRO A 75 7.31 8.04 1.90
N SER A 76 7.95 7.15 2.64
CA SER A 76 9.38 7.27 2.97
C SER A 76 10.27 6.85 1.80
N GLY A 77 10.52 7.79 0.88
CA GLY A 77 11.31 7.58 -0.34
C GLY A 77 10.62 8.13 -1.60
N GLN A 78 11.00 7.63 -2.78
CA GLN A 78 10.37 8.05 -4.04
C GLN A 78 9.14 7.19 -4.35
N PHE A 79 7.96 7.63 -3.91
CA PHE A 79 6.67 6.95 -4.12
C PHE A 79 5.91 7.44 -5.37
N GLY A 80 6.57 8.24 -6.19
CA GLY A 80 6.03 8.82 -7.41
C GLY A 80 5.54 10.24 -7.20
N THR A 81 5.43 10.98 -8.29
CA THR A 81 5.13 12.40 -8.28
C THR A 81 3.94 12.73 -9.15
N ARG A 82 3.46 13.96 -9.03
CA ARG A 82 2.39 14.48 -9.90
C ARG A 82 2.78 14.46 -11.38
N ILE A 83 4.07 14.53 -11.72
CA ILE A 83 4.56 14.68 -13.10
C ILE A 83 4.07 13.52 -13.97
N GLN A 84 4.05 12.29 -13.42
CA GLN A 84 3.54 11.11 -14.12
C GLN A 84 2.36 10.45 -13.38
N GLY A 85 1.67 11.19 -12.51
CA GLY A 85 0.56 10.65 -11.73
C GLY A 85 0.96 9.44 -10.87
N GLY A 86 2.21 9.42 -10.39
CA GLY A 86 2.73 8.37 -9.53
C GLY A 86 3.36 7.17 -10.23
N SER A 87 3.35 7.08 -11.57
CA SER A 87 4.00 5.96 -12.28
C SER A 87 5.54 6.02 -12.26
N ASP A 88 6.09 7.16 -11.89
CA ASP A 88 7.51 7.44 -11.67
C ASP A 88 8.00 7.04 -10.27
N HIS A 89 7.24 6.20 -9.55
CA HIS A 89 7.68 5.63 -8.29
C HIS A 89 8.93 4.76 -8.46
N ALA A 90 9.78 4.71 -7.44
CA ALA A 90 10.93 3.83 -7.43
C ALA A 90 10.52 2.35 -7.26
N SER A 91 11.47 1.45 -7.44
CA SER A 91 11.29 0.03 -7.14
C SER A 91 10.94 -0.19 -5.67
N ALA A 92 10.16 -1.22 -5.37
CA ALA A 92 9.74 -1.57 -4.00
C ALA A 92 10.87 -2.09 -3.08
N ARG A 93 12.11 -2.15 -3.56
CA ARG A 93 13.28 -2.77 -2.90
C ARG A 93 14.09 -1.78 -2.05
#